data_AF-A0A832QZU6-F1
#
_entry.id   AF-A0A832QZU6-F1
#
_cell.length_a   1.000
_cell.length_b   1.000
_cell.length_c   1.000
_cell.angle_alpha   90.00
_cell.angle_beta   90.00
_cell.angle_gamma   90.00
#
_symmetry.space_group_name_H-M   'P 1'
#
loop_
_entity.id
_entity.type
_entity.pdbx_description
1 polymer ?
#
loop_
_entity_poly.entity_id
_entity_poly.type
_entity_poly.pdbx_seq_one_letter_code
_entity_poly.pdbx_strand_id
1 'polypeptide(L)'
;VDVGVVTSNEVSETGNNVRKQLEIDFVCNKGSKRYYIQSALRLTSAAKQRQEQRSLLKIQDGFKKIIITKDALAPLYNDDGILIMSIFDFLLNENSLEI
;
A
#
# COMPACT_ATOMS: atom_id res chain seq x y z
N VAL A 1 3.18 3.27 15.62
CA VAL A 1 2.99 3.43 14.17
C VAL A 1 4.31 3.88 13.63
N ASP A 2 4.82 3.19 12.63
CA ASP A 2 6.16 3.41 12.08
C ASP A 2 6.08 3.63 10.58
N VAL A 3 7.15 4.14 9.97
CA VAL A 3 7.32 4.15 8.51
C VAL A 3 8.03 2.86 8.10
N GLY A 4 7.55 2.21 7.04
CA GLY A 4 8.11 0.95 6.55
C GLY A 4 9.08 1.16 5.39
N VAL A 5 10.10 0.31 5.28
CA VAL A 5 11.00 0.28 4.12
C VAL A 5 11.12 -1.15 3.62
N VAL A 6 10.90 -1.35 2.31
CA VAL A 6 11.10 -2.62 1.62
C VAL A 6 12.20 -2.45 0.60
N THR A 7 13.19 -3.35 0.62
CA THR A 7 14.26 -3.33 -0.38
C THR A 7 13.90 -4.18 -1.59
N SER A 8 14.07 -3.63 -2.79
CA SER A 8 13.87 -4.30 -4.07
C SER A 8 15.17 -4.27 -4.88
N ASN A 9 15.58 -5.41 -5.44
CA ASN A 9 16.67 -5.47 -6.41
C ASN A 9 16.10 -5.22 -7.80
N GLU A 10 16.64 -4.23 -8.49
CA GLU A 10 16.21 -3.82 -9.84
C GLU A 10 17.40 -3.70 -10.76
N VAL A 11 17.19 -3.97 -12.04
CA VAL A 11 18.21 -3.76 -13.07
C VAL A 11 18.11 -2.30 -13.53
N SER A 12 19.22 -1.57 -13.47
CA SER A 12 19.32 -0.21 -14.02
C SER A 12 19.26 -0.23 -15.54
N GLU A 13 19.05 0.94 -16.14
CA GLU A 13 19.14 1.13 -17.60
C GLU A 13 20.51 0.71 -18.17
N THR A 14 21.55 0.71 -17.33
CA THR A 14 22.91 0.29 -17.66
C THR A 14 23.19 -1.21 -17.43
N GLY A 15 22.17 -1.99 -17.07
CA GLY A 15 22.28 -3.45 -16.86
C GLY A 15 22.83 -3.86 -15.48
N ASN A 16 23.08 -2.91 -14.58
CA ASN A 16 23.60 -3.21 -13.25
C ASN A 16 22.47 -3.48 -12.25
N ASN A 17 22.70 -4.42 -11.33
CA ASN A 17 21.78 -4.63 -10.22
C ASN A 17 21.91 -3.47 -9.21
N VAL A 18 20.82 -2.74 -9.01
CA VAL A 18 20.69 -1.65 -8.05
C VAL A 18 19.69 -2.04 -6.98
N ARG A 19 20.11 -1.90 -5.71
CA ARG A 19 19.22 -2.06 -4.57
C ARG A 19 18.46 -0.75 -4.34
N LYS A 20 17.14 -0.78 -4.51
CA LYS A 20 16.26 0.36 -4.19
C LYS A 20 15.52 0.12 -2.89
N GLN A 21 15.31 1.20 -2.16
CA GLN A 21 14.43 1.24 -0.99
C GLN A 21 13.09 1.82 -1.44
N LEU A 22 12.01 1.11 -1.13
CA LEU A 22 10.64 1.54 -1.36
C LEU A 22 10.00 1.79 0.00
N GLU A 23 9.48 2.98 0.20
CA GLU A 23 8.83 3.38 1.45
C GLU A 23 7.37 2.94 1.49
N ILE A 24 6.88 2.77 2.71
CA ILE A 24 5.48 2.54 3.04
C ILE A 24 5.12 3.59 4.08
N ASP A 25 4.14 4.43 3.78
CA ASP A 25 3.81 5.60 4.61
C ASP A 25 3.55 5.20 6.07
N PHE A 26 2.78 4.12 6.28
CA PHE A 26 2.47 3.63 7.62
C PHE A 26 2.54 2.10 7.73
N VAL A 27 3.22 1.65 8.78
CA VAL A 27 3.17 0.28 9.29
C VAL A 27 2.54 0.33 10.68
N CYS A 28 1.36 -0.28 10.78
CA CYS A 28 0.57 -0.29 12.00
C CYS A 28 0.57 -1.71 12.60
N ASN A 29 0.92 -1.83 13.87
CA ASN A 29 0.95 -3.09 14.60
C ASN A 29 0.02 -3.01 15.82
N LYS A 30 -0.85 -4.02 15.99
CA LYS A 30 -1.71 -4.18 17.18
C LYS A 30 -1.92 -5.66 17.48
N GLY A 31 -1.18 -6.18 18.47
CA GLY A 31 -1.21 -7.62 18.78
C GLY A 31 -0.79 -8.45 17.58
N SER A 32 -1.64 -9.40 17.16
CA SER A 32 -1.43 -10.23 15.96
C SER A 32 -1.80 -9.54 14.65
N LYS A 33 -2.30 -8.30 14.70
CA LYS A 33 -2.70 -7.54 13.51
C LYS A 33 -1.56 -6.65 13.05
N ARG A 34 -1.28 -6.70 11.75
CA ARG A 34 -0.37 -5.78 11.06
C ARG A 34 -1.03 -5.26 9.78
N TYR A 35 -0.85 -3.97 9.53
CA TYR A 35 -1.33 -3.28 8.34
C TYR A 35 -0.19 -2.50 7.69
N TYR A 36 -0.13 -2.59 6.36
CA TYR A 36 0.71 -1.77 5.50
C TYR A 36 -0.19 -0.79 4.75
N ILE A 37 -0.02 0.50 4.99
CA ILE A 37 -0.92 1.54 4.47
C ILE A 37 -0.13 2.52 3.62
N GLN A 38 -0.61 2.74 2.40
CA GLN A 38 -0.14 3.82 1.52
C GLN A 38 -1.25 4.86 1.34
N SER A 39 -0.90 6.14 1.39
CA SER A 39 -1.80 7.24 1.09
C SER A 39 -1.54 7.76 -0.32
N ALA A 40 -2.60 7.88 -1.13
CA ALA A 40 -2.50 8.39 -2.49
C ALA A 40 -3.67 9.30 -2.82
N LEU A 41 -3.39 10.55 -3.24
CA LEU A 41 -4.45 11.52 -3.54
C LEU A 41 -5.44 10.97 -4.58
N ARG A 42 -4.92 10.39 -5.68
CA ARG A 42 -5.74 9.76 -6.73
C ARG A 42 -5.02 8.56 -7.36
N LEU A 43 -5.81 7.59 -7.82
CA LEU A 43 -5.37 6.41 -8.57
C LEU A 43 -5.85 6.47 -10.04
N THR A 44 -5.60 7.60 -10.72
CA THR A 44 -6.19 7.94 -12.03
C THR A 44 -5.64 7.16 -13.22
N SER A 45 -4.44 6.56 -13.11
CA SER A 45 -3.83 5.81 -14.20
C SER A 45 -3.23 4.49 -13.69
N ALA A 46 -3.16 3.50 -14.57
CA ALA A 46 -2.51 2.22 -14.26
C ALA A 46 -1.04 2.40 -13.85
N ALA A 47 -0.35 3.38 -14.44
CA ALA A 47 1.03 3.71 -14.05
C ALA A 47 1.10 4.24 -12.61
N LYS A 48 0.21 5.18 -12.24
CA LYS A 48 0.10 5.69 -10.87
C LYS A 48 -0.28 4.58 -9.90
N GLN A 49 -1.26 3.74 -10.24
CA GLN A 49 -1.66 2.59 -9.45
C GLN A 49 -0.49 1.65 -9.16
N ARG A 50 0.27 1.26 -10.19
CA ARG A 50 1.47 0.43 -10.03
C ARG A 50 2.53 1.11 -9.17
N GLN A 51 2.70 2.42 -9.32
CA GLN A 51 3.67 3.18 -8.53
C GLN A 51 3.30 3.17 -7.04
N GLU A 52 2.06 3.49 -6.68
CA GLU A 52 1.59 3.53 -5.29
C GLU A 52 1.54 2.13 -4.64
N GLN A 53 1.24 1.10 -5.42
CA GLN A 53 1.19 -0.29 -4.93
C GLN A 53 2.56 -0.95 -4.82
N ARG A 54 3.61 -0.36 -5.42
CA ARG A 54 4.89 -1.03 -5.65
C ARG A 54 5.54 -1.56 -4.37
N SER A 55 5.56 -0.75 -3.31
CA SER A 55 6.14 -1.15 -2.02
C SER A 55 5.32 -2.29 -1.40
N LEU A 56 4.00 -2.19 -1.45
CA LEU A 56 3.07 -3.19 -0.91
C LEU A 56 3.20 -4.55 -1.62
N LEU A 57 3.31 -4.56 -2.95
CA LEU A 57 3.44 -5.79 -3.75
C LEU A 57 4.74 -6.57 -3.45
N LYS A 58 5.76 -5.91 -2.90
CA LYS A 58 7.03 -6.55 -2.53
C LYS A 58 6.98 -7.24 -1.16
N ILE A 59 5.90 -7.08 -0.41
CA ILE A 59 5.74 -7.66 0.93
C ILE A 59 5.04 -9.02 0.83
N GLN A 60 5.73 -10.06 1.26
CA GLN A 60 5.31 -11.46 1.12
C GLN A 60 4.97 -12.14 2.46
N ASP A 61 4.37 -11.41 3.40
CA ASP A 61 4.08 -11.91 4.76
C ASP A 61 2.59 -12.16 5.04
N GLY A 62 1.73 -12.00 4.02
CA GLY A 62 0.28 -12.27 4.12
C GLY A 62 -0.51 -11.25 4.94
N PHE A 63 0.11 -10.26 5.57
CA PHE A 63 -0.61 -9.22 6.31
C PHE A 63 -1.30 -8.23 5.36
N LYS A 64 -2.31 -7.55 5.92
CA LYS A 64 -3.24 -6.70 5.17
C LYS A 64 -2.52 -5.49 4.58
N LYS A 65 -2.78 -5.23 3.31
CA LYS A 65 -2.24 -4.12 2.53
C LYS A 65 -3.39 -3.19 2.14
N ILE A 66 -3.23 -1.89 2.34
CA ILE A 66 -4.30 -0.92 2.22
C ILE A 66 -3.79 0.31 1.46
N ILE A 67 -4.61 0.83 0.55
CA ILE A 67 -4.41 2.15 -0.04
C ILE A 67 -5.59 3.04 0.30
N ILE A 68 -5.31 4.17 0.96
CA ILE A 68 -6.30 5.20 1.27
C ILE A 68 -6.21 6.28 0.20
N THR A 69 -7.36 6.57 -0.43
CA THR A 69 -7.45 7.57 -1.51
C THR A 69 -8.54 8.60 -1.26
N LYS A 70 -8.54 9.70 -2.01
CA LYS A 70 -9.66 10.66 -1.94
C LYS A 70 -10.91 10.17 -2.67
N ASP A 71 -10.73 9.45 -3.78
CA ASP A 71 -11.77 9.28 -4.80
C ASP A 71 -12.35 7.85 -4.89
N ALA A 72 -11.95 6.93 -4.01
CA ALA A 72 -12.55 5.59 -4.01
C ALA A 72 -14.05 5.66 -3.69
N LEU A 73 -14.87 4.99 -4.50
CA LEU A 73 -16.33 5.01 -4.36
C LEU A 73 -16.81 4.11 -3.21
N ALA A 74 -16.11 3.02 -2.96
CA ALA A 74 -16.35 2.08 -1.87
C ALA A 74 -15.07 1.28 -1.57
N PRO A 75 -14.92 0.71 -0.36
CA PRO A 75 -13.86 -0.23 -0.04
C PRO A 75 -13.91 -1.46 -0.95
N LEU A 76 -12.82 -1.73 -1.67
CA LEU A 76 -12.73 -2.87 -2.60
C LEU A 76 -11.31 -3.45 -2.63
N TYR A 77 -11.20 -4.76 -2.72
CA TYR A 77 -9.94 -5.44 -3.00
C TYR A 77 -9.66 -5.45 -4.51
N ASN A 78 -8.44 -5.09 -4.89
CA ASN A 78 -7.97 -5.32 -6.25
C ASN A 78 -7.47 -6.78 -6.44
N ASP A 79 -7.07 -7.10 -7.66
CA ASP A 79 -6.57 -8.44 -8.04
C ASP A 79 -5.32 -8.87 -7.27
N ASP A 80 -4.56 -7.92 -6.71
CA ASP A 80 -3.37 -8.16 -5.89
C ASP A 80 -3.68 -8.31 -4.38
N GLY A 81 -4.96 -8.31 -3.99
CA GLY A 81 -5.39 -8.44 -2.60
C GLY A 81 -5.14 -7.19 -1.74
N ILE A 82 -4.97 -6.02 -2.37
CA ILE A 82 -4.82 -4.73 -1.70
C ILE A 82 -6.19 -4.09 -1.54
N LEU A 83 -6.56 -3.73 -0.31
CA LEU A 83 -7.79 -3.02 0.00
C LEU A 83 -7.65 -1.55 -0.36
N ILE A 84 -8.46 -1.07 -1.31
CA ILE A 84 -8.54 0.34 -1.68
C ILE A 84 -9.78 0.94 -1.03
N MET A 85 -9.64 2.02 -0.27
CA MET A 85 -10.78 2.71 0.36
C MET A 85 -10.62 4.22 0.32
N SER A 86 -11.72 4.95 0.53
CA SER A 86 -11.66 6.40 0.61
C SER A 86 -11.19 6.85 1.99
N ILE A 87 -10.65 8.07 2.08
CA ILE A 87 -10.38 8.71 3.37
C ILE A 87 -11.64 8.85 4.22
N PHE A 88 -12.81 8.98 3.59
CA PHE A 88 -14.09 9.04 4.29
C PHE A 88 -14.44 7.68 4.93
N ASP A 89 -14.30 6.59 4.17
CA ASP A 89 -14.51 5.24 4.71
C ASP A 89 -13.56 4.94 5.88
N PHE A 90 -12.30 5.37 5.74
CA PHE A 90 -11.29 5.18 6.79
C PHE A 90 -11.63 5.94 8.07
N LEU A 91 -12.00 7.22 7.96
CA LEU A 91 -12.21 8.11 9.12
C LEU A 91 -13.60 7.98 9.75
N LEU A 92 -14.64 7.63 8.98
CA LEU A 92 -16.02 7.59 9.45
C LEU A 92 -16.44 6.20 9.98
N ASN A 93 -15.61 5.18 9.80
CA ASN A 93 -15.86 3.84 10.32
C ASN A 93 -14.68 3.37 11.19
N GLU A 94 -14.91 3.21 12.49
CA GLU A 94 -13.90 2.76 13.45
C GLU A 94 -13.34 1.36 13.12
N ASN A 95 -14.12 0.53 12.42
CA ASN A 95 -13.73 -0.81 11.99
C ASN A 95 -13.32 -0.88 10.51
N SER A 96 -13.01 0.26 9.87
CA SER A 96 -12.66 0.34 8.44
C SER A 96 -11.49 -0.58 8.04
N LEU A 97 -10.54 -0.83 8.95
CA LEU A 97 -9.39 -1.70 8.71
C LEU A 97 -9.73 -3.20 8.80
N GLU A 98 -10.92 -3.58 9.25
CA GLU A 98 -11.34 -4.97 9.46
C GLU A 98 -12.19 -5.53 8.30
N ILE A 99 -12.46 -4.72 7.27
CA ILE A 99 -13.28 -5.07 6.09
C ILE A 99 -12.74 -6.28 5.32
#